data_AF-A0A9P6NG82-F1
#
_entry.id   AF-A0A9P6NG82-F1
#
_cell.length_a   1.000
_cell.length_b   1.000
_cell.length_c   1.000
_cell.angle_alpha   90.00
_cell.angle_beta   90.00
_cell.angle_gamma   90.00
#
_symmetry.space_group_name_H-M   'P 1'
#
loop_
_entity.id
_entity.type
_entity.pdbx_description
1 polymer ?
#
loop_
_entity_poly.entity_id
_entity_poly.type
_entity_poly.pdbx_seq_one_letter_code
_entity_poly.pdbx_strand_id
1 'polypeptide(L)'
;KSSLNTWAQLLRTTGSVTCDKSTYTKQGRHYRFSDEQLAVMKDIVTNDPSIFIDELQLKMENITGEGVAKSTIWQELHKHLGLTLHKTHSVDPHQSAEDWVDYVAKIAGIPPECLVFIGKLITF
;
A
#
# COMPACT_ATOMS: atom_id res chain seq x y z
N LYS A 1 22.02 37.81 -0.26
CA LYS A 1 22.42 37.37 1.10
C LYS A 1 22.81 35.91 1.01
N SER A 2 24.10 35.60 1.17
CA SER A 2 24.65 34.25 0.92
C SER A 2 24.30 33.33 2.07
N SER A 3 23.87 32.10 1.76
CA SER A 3 23.63 31.03 2.74
C SER A 3 24.82 30.88 3.69
N LEU A 4 26.05 31.03 3.21
CA LEU A 4 27.27 30.88 4.01
C LEU A 4 27.31 31.76 5.28
N ASN A 5 26.76 32.97 5.24
CA ASN A 5 26.74 33.86 6.41
C ASN A 5 25.81 33.33 7.51
N THR A 6 24.67 32.75 7.12
CA THR A 6 23.72 32.14 8.04
C THR A 6 24.32 30.91 8.73
N TRP A 7 25.06 30.10 7.98
CA TRP A 7 25.71 28.89 8.50
C TRP A 7 26.87 29.24 9.44
N ALA A 8 27.67 30.26 9.10
CA ALA A 8 28.73 30.78 9.96
C ALA A 8 28.18 31.37 11.26
N GLN A 9 27.01 32.01 11.22
CA GLN A 9 26.36 32.56 12.40
C GLN A 9 25.81 31.46 13.31
N LEU A 10 25.15 30.45 12.74
CA LEU A 10 24.68 29.25 13.47
C LEU A 10 25.82 28.48 14.13
N LEU A 11 26.96 28.31 13.45
CA LEU A 11 28.11 27.65 14.05
C LEU A 11 28.64 28.42 15.27
N ARG A 12 28.71 29.76 15.17
CA ARG A 12 29.19 30.61 16.26
C ARG A 12 28.26 30.61 17.46
N THR A 13 26.95 30.57 17.24
CA THR A 13 25.96 30.64 18.34
C THR A 13 25.73 29.30 19.01
N THR A 14 25.76 28.21 18.25
CA THR A 14 25.29 26.89 18.68
C THR A 14 26.41 25.86 18.79
N GLY A 15 27.63 26.18 18.30
CA GLY A 15 28.80 25.29 18.33
C GLY A 15 28.70 24.08 17.42
N SER A 16 27.60 23.95 16.68
CA SER A 16 27.31 22.83 15.79
C SER A 16 26.56 23.32 14.56
N VAL A 17 26.87 22.71 13.43
CA VAL A 17 26.18 22.92 12.14
C VAL A 17 25.34 21.71 11.75
N THR A 18 25.44 20.60 12.50
CA THR A 18 24.60 19.44 12.28
C THR A 18 23.19 19.75 12.74
N CYS A 19 22.24 19.67 11.81
CA CYS A 19 20.81 19.74 12.12
C CYS A 19 20.48 18.69 13.19
N ASP A 20 19.96 19.16 14.32
CA ASP A 20 19.35 18.29 15.29
C ASP A 20 18.11 17.62 14.66
N LYS A 21 18.13 16.29 14.63
CA LYS A 21 17.03 15.49 14.04
C LYS A 21 15.73 15.72 14.81
N SER A 22 15.81 16.05 16.10
CA SER A 22 14.62 16.22 16.94
C SER A 22 13.81 17.47 16.57
N THR A 23 14.48 18.56 16.18
CA THR A 23 13.84 19.84 15.81
C THR A 23 13.19 19.86 14.43
N TYR A 24 13.48 18.87 13.57
CA TYR A 24 12.89 18.75 12.22
C TYR A 24 11.84 17.65 12.08
N THR A 25 11.54 16.87 13.13
CA THR A 25 10.62 15.71 13.04
C THR A 25 9.17 16.06 12.68
N LYS A 26 8.79 17.34 12.63
CA LYS A 26 7.42 17.74 12.26
C LYS A 26 7.38 18.96 11.33
N GLN A 27 7.83 18.79 10.10
CA GLN A 27 7.45 19.70 8.99
C GLN A 27 7.02 18.89 7.76
N GLY A 28 6.03 18.01 7.95
CA GLY A 28 5.21 17.48 6.87
C GLY A 28 3.94 18.30 6.70
N ARG A 29 3.33 18.26 5.51
CA ARG A 29 1.98 18.78 5.27
C ARG A 29 1.03 18.19 6.32
N HIS A 30 0.22 19.03 6.96
CA HIS A 30 -0.82 18.53 7.86
C HIS A 30 -1.71 17.53 7.12
N TYR A 31 -1.94 16.38 7.75
CA TYR A 31 -2.78 15.31 7.23
C TYR A 31 -4.19 15.85 7.00
N ARG A 32 -4.80 15.41 5.90
CA ARG A 32 -6.13 15.89 5.55
C ARG A 32 -7.21 15.22 6.41
N PHE A 33 -6.94 14.00 6.87
CA PHE A 33 -7.85 13.26 7.73
C PHE A 33 -7.51 13.40 9.20
N SER A 34 -8.53 13.50 10.04
CA SER A 34 -8.40 13.32 11.48
C SER A 34 -8.17 11.85 11.83
N ASP A 35 -7.66 11.57 13.03
CA ASP A 35 -7.47 10.19 13.50
C ASP A 35 -8.79 9.38 13.50
N GLU A 36 -9.92 10.05 13.77
CA GLU A 36 -11.26 9.45 13.69
C GLU A 36 -11.63 9.03 12.26
N GLN A 37 -11.36 9.91 11.29
CA GLN A 37 -11.62 9.61 9.87
C GLN A 37 -10.72 8.50 9.35
N LEU A 38 -9.45 8.45 9.81
CA LEU A 38 -8.54 7.37 9.49
C LEU A 38 -9.01 6.03 10.09
N ALA A 39 -9.58 6.04 11.30
CA ALA A 39 -10.16 4.84 11.91
C ALA A 39 -11.34 4.31 11.10
N VAL A 40 -12.24 5.20 10.64
CA VAL A 40 -13.36 4.83 9.76
C VAL A 40 -12.86 4.28 8.42
N MET A 41 -11.90 4.96 7.79
CA MET A 41 -11.31 4.49 6.53
C MET A 41 -10.69 3.10 6.68
N LYS A 42 -10.00 2.85 7.81
CA LYS A 42 -9.43 1.54 8.13
C LYS A 42 -10.52 0.48 8.30
N ASP A 43 -11.61 0.80 9.00
CA ASP A 43 -12.72 -0.13 9.20
C ASP A 43 -13.38 -0.52 7.88
N ILE A 44 -13.63 0.45 6.99
CA ILE A 44 -14.20 0.18 5.66
C ILE A 44 -13.33 -0.78 4.85
N VAL A 45 -12.02 -0.54 4.81
CA VAL A 45 -11.06 -1.37 4.06
C VAL A 45 -10.86 -2.74 4.71
N THR A 46 -10.98 -2.84 6.03
CA THR A 46 -10.88 -4.12 6.74
C THR A 46 -12.10 -4.99 6.48
N ASN A 47 -13.30 -4.38 6.41
CA ASN A 47 -14.54 -5.08 6.13
C ASN A 47 -14.67 -5.48 4.64
N ASP A 48 -14.15 -4.67 3.73
CA ASP A 48 -14.11 -4.95 2.28
C ASP A 48 -12.73 -4.61 1.69
N PRO A 49 -11.79 -5.56 1.70
CA PRO A 49 -10.44 -5.34 1.19
C PRO A 49 -10.38 -5.25 -0.34
N SER A 50 -11.46 -5.64 -1.04
CA SER A 50 -11.58 -5.53 -2.50
C SER A 50 -12.12 -4.19 -2.98
N ILE A 51 -12.47 -3.28 -2.06
CA ILE A 51 -13.07 -2.00 -2.40
C ILE A 51 -12.18 -1.17 -3.34
N PHE A 52 -12.78 -0.62 -4.39
CA PHE A 52 -12.06 0.30 -5.27
C PHE A 52 -11.81 1.64 -4.58
N ILE A 53 -10.71 2.31 -4.91
CA ILE A 53 -10.37 3.64 -4.36
C ILE A 53 -11.49 4.65 -4.63
N ASP A 54 -12.15 4.53 -5.78
CA ASP A 54 -13.25 5.41 -6.20
C ASP A 54 -14.48 5.24 -5.31
N GLU A 55 -14.80 4.01 -4.94
CA GLU A 55 -15.91 3.67 -4.03
C GLU A 55 -15.57 4.07 -2.60
N LEU A 56 -14.32 3.86 -2.19
CA LEU A 56 -13.83 4.31 -0.89
C LEU A 56 -13.90 5.83 -0.78
N GLN A 57 -13.54 6.56 -1.84
CA GLN A 57 -13.68 8.02 -1.90
C GLN A 57 -15.13 8.44 -1.68
N LEU A 58 -16.06 7.84 -2.39
CA LEU A 58 -17.48 8.15 -2.28
C LEU A 58 -18.02 7.84 -0.87
N LYS A 59 -17.65 6.69 -0.29
CA LYS A 59 -18.03 6.33 1.08
C LYS A 59 -17.48 7.33 2.10
N MET A 60 -16.21 7.73 1.96
CA MET A 60 -15.60 8.71 2.84
C MET A 60 -16.27 10.07 2.72
N GLU A 61 -16.55 10.54 1.49
CA GLU A 61 -17.25 11.81 1.25
C GLU A 61 -18.67 11.82 1.85
N ASN A 62 -19.39 10.70 1.76
CA ASN A 62 -20.71 10.57 2.38
C ASN A 62 -20.67 10.62 3.92
N ILE A 63 -19.58 10.15 4.54
CA ILE A 63 -19.44 10.12 6.01
C ILE A 63 -18.91 11.44 6.55
N THR A 64 -17.89 12.01 5.90
CA THR A 64 -17.18 13.20 6.39
C THR A 64 -17.72 14.50 5.82
N GLY A 65 -18.50 14.44 4.73
CA GLY A 65 -18.99 15.61 4.00
C GLY A 65 -17.90 16.32 3.19
N GLU A 66 -16.69 15.78 3.13
CA GLU A 66 -15.56 16.38 2.43
C GLU A 66 -15.08 15.54 1.25
N GLY A 67 -15.09 16.12 0.05
CA GLY A 67 -14.55 15.51 -1.15
C GLY A 67 -13.02 15.45 -1.13
N VAL A 68 -12.45 14.25 -1.02
CA VAL A 68 -11.00 14.03 -0.97
C VAL A 68 -10.50 13.45 -2.29
N ALA A 69 -9.35 13.92 -2.78
CA ALA A 69 -8.76 13.38 -4.00
C ALA A 69 -8.28 11.93 -3.79
N LYS A 70 -8.47 11.06 -4.79
CA LYS A 70 -8.01 9.66 -4.80
C LYS A 70 -6.55 9.49 -4.40
N SER A 71 -5.69 10.39 -4.86
CA SER A 71 -4.26 10.39 -4.54
C SER A 71 -3.97 10.62 -3.06
N THR A 72 -4.83 11.39 -2.37
CA THR A 72 -4.72 11.63 -0.93
C THR A 72 -5.16 10.39 -0.17
N ILE A 73 -6.29 9.77 -0.55
CA ILE A 73 -6.76 8.51 0.04
C ILE A 73 -5.69 7.43 -0.11
N TRP A 74 -5.09 7.30 -1.29
CA TRP A 74 -4.01 6.35 -1.53
C TRP A 74 -2.78 6.60 -0.64
N GLN A 75 -2.36 7.86 -0.49
CA GLN A 75 -1.24 8.20 0.38
C GLN A 75 -1.53 7.88 1.84
N GLU A 76 -2.76 8.08 2.29
CA GLU A 76 -3.17 7.84 3.67
C GLU A 76 -3.29 6.34 3.98
N LEU A 77 -3.84 5.56 3.05
CA LEU A 77 -3.82 4.09 3.13
C LEU A 77 -2.40 3.54 3.23
N HIS A 78 -1.48 4.00 2.37
CA HIS A 78 -0.15 3.44 2.29
C HIS A 78 0.80 3.96 3.38
N LYS A 79 0.82 5.27 3.64
CA LYS A 79 1.79 5.88 4.56
C LYS A 79 1.34 5.83 6.02
N HIS A 80 0.05 5.93 6.27
CA HIS A 80 -0.51 6.02 7.62
C HIS A 80 -1.05 4.69 8.11
N LEU A 81 -1.86 4.03 7.30
CA LEU A 81 -2.42 2.73 7.67
C LEU A 81 -1.47 1.55 7.36
N GLY A 82 -0.38 1.80 6.64
CA GLY A 82 0.60 0.78 6.26
C GLY A 82 0.03 -0.29 5.32
N LEU A 83 -1.08 0.02 4.65
CA LEU A 83 -1.77 -0.92 3.77
C LEU A 83 -1.12 -0.91 2.39
N THR A 84 -0.79 -2.10 1.91
CA THR A 84 -0.26 -2.31 0.56
C THR A 84 -1.32 -2.94 -0.31
N LEU A 85 -1.49 -2.45 -1.53
CA LEU A 85 -2.34 -3.11 -2.51
C LEU A 85 -1.65 -4.38 -2.99
N HIS A 86 -2.24 -5.53 -2.68
CA HIS A 86 -1.89 -6.77 -3.33
C HIS A 86 -2.59 -6.82 -4.69
N LYS A 87 -1.83 -6.72 -5.77
CA LYS A 87 -2.37 -6.91 -7.12
C LYS A 87 -2.60 -8.40 -7.32
N THR A 88 -3.85 -8.83 -7.34
CA THR A 88 -4.21 -10.21 -7.68
C THR A 88 -3.64 -10.54 -9.06
N HIS A 89 -2.92 -11.65 -9.13
CA HIS A 89 -2.45 -12.17 -10.41
C HIS A 89 -3.66 -12.54 -11.27
N SER A 90 -3.54 -12.32 -12.58
CA SER A 90 -4.54 -12.82 -13.53
C SER A 90 -4.49 -14.35 -13.48
N VAL A 91 -5.43 -14.95 -12.78
CA VAL A 91 -5.65 -16.40 -12.85
C VAL A 91 -6.24 -16.70 -14.23
N ASP A 92 -5.82 -17.79 -14.84
CA ASP A 92 -6.44 -18.26 -16.08
C ASP A 92 -7.93 -18.52 -15.79
N PRO A 93 -8.87 -17.86 -16.51
CA PRO A 93 -10.30 -18.03 -16.28
C PRO A 93 -10.79 -19.47 -16.48
N HIS A 94 -9.98 -20.34 -17.10
CA HIS A 94 -10.27 -21.77 -17.24
C HIS A 94 -9.78 -22.63 -16.06
N GLN A 95 -9.11 -22.06 -15.05
CA GLN A 95 -8.76 -22.79 -13.83
C GLN A 95 -9.95 -22.89 -12.89
N SER A 96 -10.64 -24.05 -12.92
CA SER A 96 -11.60 -24.44 -11.90
C SER A 96 -10.89 -25.03 -10.69
N ALA A 97 -11.27 -24.58 -9.48
CA ALA A 97 -10.72 -25.12 -8.23
C ALA A 97 -11.07 -26.61 -8.05
N GLU A 98 -12.25 -27.02 -8.52
CA GLU A 98 -12.71 -28.41 -8.45
C GLU A 98 -11.86 -29.31 -9.37
N ASP A 99 -11.63 -28.88 -10.61
CA ASP A 99 -10.80 -29.61 -11.56
C ASP A 99 -9.34 -29.71 -11.10
N TRP A 100 -8.84 -28.66 -10.43
CA TRP A 100 -7.50 -28.68 -9.84
C TRP A 100 -7.39 -29.70 -8.70
N VAL A 101 -8.36 -29.74 -7.80
CA VAL A 101 -8.39 -30.73 -6.70
C VAL A 101 -8.45 -32.16 -7.26
N ASP A 102 -9.30 -32.40 -8.26
CA ASP A 102 -9.43 -33.69 -8.93
C ASP A 102 -8.15 -34.11 -9.65
N TYR A 103 -7.49 -33.16 -10.32
CA TYR A 103 -6.19 -33.39 -10.94
C TYR A 103 -5.16 -33.77 -9.89
N VAL A 104 -4.98 -32.96 -8.84
CA VAL A 104 -4.03 -33.21 -7.75
C VAL A 104 -4.29 -34.58 -7.10
N ALA A 105 -5.54 -34.94 -6.84
CA ALA A 105 -5.88 -36.25 -6.29
C ALA A 105 -5.43 -37.42 -7.19
N LYS A 106 -5.52 -37.27 -8.53
CA LYS A 106 -5.10 -38.29 -9.50
C LYS A 106 -3.58 -38.42 -9.61
N ILE A 107 -2.83 -37.32 -9.48
CA ILE A 107 -1.37 -37.32 -9.61
C ILE A 107 -0.61 -37.43 -8.28
N ALA A 108 -1.24 -37.19 -7.12
CA ALA A 108 -0.58 -37.19 -5.82
C ALA A 108 0.11 -38.52 -5.44
N GLY A 109 -0.37 -39.64 -5.99
CA GLY A 109 0.22 -40.97 -5.78
C GLY A 109 1.32 -41.35 -6.77
N ILE A 110 1.59 -40.52 -7.78
CA ILE A 110 2.56 -40.82 -8.84
C ILE A 110 3.92 -40.25 -8.44
N PRO A 111 4.98 -41.08 -8.37
CA PRO A 111 6.33 -40.59 -8.11
C PRO A 111 6.78 -39.56 -9.16
N PRO A 112 7.47 -38.47 -8.76
CA PRO A 112 7.89 -37.42 -9.68
C PRO A 112 8.75 -37.92 -10.85
N GLU A 113 9.49 -39.02 -10.66
CA GLU A 113 10.34 -39.63 -11.68
C GLU A 113 9.55 -40.20 -12.85
N CYS A 114 8.24 -40.44 -12.65
CA CYS A 114 7.33 -40.96 -13.68
C CYS A 114 6.56 -39.84 -14.41
N LEU A 115 6.71 -38.58 -14.02
CA LEU A 115 6.00 -37.46 -14.64
C LEU A 115 6.76 -36.93 -15.87
N VAL A 116 6.13 -37.01 -17.03
CA VAL A 116 6.65 -36.45 -18.29
C VAL A 116 5.73 -35.32 -18.75
N PHE A 117 6.24 -34.09 -18.76
CA PHE A 117 5.48 -32.91 -19.19
C PHE A 117 5.61 -32.71 -20.69
N ILE A 118 4.51 -32.94 -21.42
CA ILE A 118 4.43 -32.76 -22.88
C ILE A 118 3.66 -31.47 -23.15
N GLY A 119 4.28 -30.33 -22.83
CA GLY A 119 3.67 -29.01 -22.99
C GLY A 119 4.61 -28.02 -23.67
N LYS A 120 4.05 -27.05 -24.39
CA LYS A 120 4.82 -25.91 -24.88
C LYS A 120 5.04 -24.94 -23.71
N LEU A 121 6.28 -24.47 -23.53
CA LEU A 121 6.57 -23.38 -22.60
C LEU A 121 5.79 -22.14 -23.03
N ILE A 122 4.80 -21.77 -22.24
CA ILE A 122 4.12 -20.48 -22.36
C ILE A 122 4.91 -19.51 -21.49
N THR A 123 5.71 -18.65 -22.10
CA THR A 123 6.33 -17.51 -21.44
C THR A 123 5.27 -16.44 -21.20
N PHE A 124 5.12 -16.03 -19.94
CA PHE A 124 4.29 -14.91 -19.51
C PHE A 124 5.11 -13.62 -19.44
#